data_AF-A0A0B4E712-F1
#
_entry.id   AF-A0A0B4E712-F1
#
_cell.length_a   1.000
_cell.length_b   1.000
_cell.length_c   1.000
_cell.angle_alpha   90.00
_cell.angle_beta   90.00
_cell.angle_gamma   90.00
#
_symmetry.space_group_name_H-M   'P 1'
#
loop_
_entity.id
_entity.type
_entity.pdbx_description
1 polymer ?
#
loop_
_entity_poly.entity_id
_entity_poly.type
_entity_poly.pdbx_seq_one_letter_code
_entity_poly.pdbx_strand_id
1 'polypeptide(L)'
;MKNIIAIASFATILLVSCTSKAPVAKSAPIASTSTPEQIAQGKTIFENSCGRCHKLPDPTSHSSVQWVGIMNSMAPKAKLTDEQHQWVYDYVVSVK
;
A
#
# COMPACT_ATOMS: atom_id res chain seq x y z
N MET A 1 -46.19 -14.78 43.57
CA MET A 1 -45.02 -15.61 43.21
C MET A 1 -43.84 -14.68 43.09
N LYS A 2 -42.87 -14.85 43.99
CA LYS A 2 -41.80 -13.91 44.30
C LYS A 2 -40.50 -14.45 43.71
N ASN A 3 -39.92 -13.71 42.78
CA ASN A 3 -38.56 -13.96 42.33
C ASN A 3 -37.74 -12.69 42.60
N ILE A 4 -37.24 -12.64 43.83
CA ILE A 4 -36.06 -11.88 44.25
C ILE A 4 -34.86 -12.49 43.51
N ILE A 5 -33.92 -11.67 43.03
CA ILE A 5 -32.47 -11.82 43.27
C ILE A 5 -31.81 -10.49 42.86
N ALA A 6 -31.41 -9.75 43.90
CA ALA A 6 -30.42 -8.71 43.84
C ALA A 6 -29.03 -9.36 43.90
N ILE A 7 -28.17 -9.07 42.93
CA ILE A 7 -26.70 -9.32 42.99
C ILE A 7 -26.09 -8.15 42.20
N ALA A 8 -25.71 -7.09 42.91
CA ALA A 8 -24.35 -6.86 43.40
C ALA A 8 -23.39 -6.44 42.28
N SER A 9 -23.02 -5.17 42.38
CA SER A 9 -21.76 -4.56 41.98
C SER A 9 -20.64 -5.58 41.74
N PHE A 10 -20.04 -5.58 40.55
CA PHE A 10 -18.59 -5.75 40.46
C PHE A 10 -18.03 -5.34 39.11
N ALA A 11 -16.95 -4.58 39.21
CA ALA A 11 -15.84 -4.52 38.26
C ALA A 11 -16.15 -4.04 36.83
N THR A 12 -15.92 -2.73 36.65
CA THR A 12 -14.94 -2.22 35.67
C THR A 12 -14.17 -3.31 34.90
N ILE A 13 -14.68 -3.69 33.74
CA ILE A 13 -13.92 -4.41 32.72
C ILE A 13 -13.36 -3.35 31.77
N LEU A 14 -12.25 -2.74 32.20
CA LEU A 14 -11.31 -2.04 31.35
C LEU A 14 -10.48 -3.09 30.62
N LEU A 15 -11.06 -3.74 29.60
CA LEU A 15 -10.26 -4.52 28.65
C LEU A 15 -9.69 -3.56 27.61
N VAL A 16 -8.54 -2.98 28.00
CA VAL A 16 -7.32 -2.98 27.19
C VAL A 16 -7.60 -3.03 25.68
N SER A 17 -7.80 -1.86 25.10
CA SER A 17 -7.53 -1.63 23.68
C SER A 17 -6.02 -1.77 23.49
N CYS A 18 -5.56 -2.98 23.18
CA CYS A 18 -4.32 -3.20 22.46
C CYS A 18 -4.48 -2.63 21.05
N THR A 19 -4.50 -1.30 20.94
CA THR A 19 -4.18 -0.64 19.68
C THR A 19 -2.69 -0.88 19.47
N SER A 20 -2.37 -1.79 18.56
CA SER A 20 -1.03 -1.85 17.99
C SER A 20 -0.81 -0.52 17.30
N LYS A 21 -0.26 0.44 18.04
CA LYS A 21 0.31 1.66 17.49
C LYS A 21 1.44 1.16 16.62
N ALA A 22 1.15 1.00 15.32
CA ALA A 22 2.16 0.75 14.33
C ALA A 22 3.28 1.76 14.59
N PRO A 23 4.54 1.34 14.66
CA PRO A 23 5.62 2.30 14.64
C PRO A 23 5.41 3.09 13.35
N VAL A 24 5.08 4.38 13.49
CA VAL A 24 5.27 5.34 12.42
C VAL A 24 6.74 5.17 12.08
N ALA A 25 7.00 4.53 10.94
CA ALA A 25 8.32 4.28 10.46
C ALA A 25 8.99 5.65 10.40
N LYS A 26 9.87 5.85 11.39
CA LYS A 26 10.78 6.98 11.49
C LYS A 26 11.41 7.07 10.11
N SER A 27 11.20 8.18 9.41
CA SER A 27 11.75 8.44 8.08
C SER A 27 13.24 8.12 8.12
N ALA A 28 13.57 6.91 7.69
CA ALA A 28 14.92 6.53 7.34
C ALA A 28 15.32 7.45 6.17
N PRO A 29 16.62 7.76 6.03
CA PRO A 29 17.07 8.50 4.86
C PRO A 29 16.50 7.81 3.62
N ILE A 30 15.93 8.61 2.72
CA ILE A 30 15.32 8.18 1.46
C ILE A 30 16.36 7.33 0.74
N ALA A 31 16.27 6.01 0.91
CA ALA A 31 16.78 5.11 -0.08
C ALA A 31 15.86 5.38 -1.28
N SER A 32 16.37 6.11 -2.26
CA SER A 32 15.64 6.52 -3.48
C SER A 32 15.26 5.32 -4.38
N THR A 33 15.21 4.12 -3.82
CA THR A 33 14.97 2.87 -4.51
C THR A 33 14.21 1.95 -3.55
N SER A 34 13.12 1.40 -4.05
CA SER A 34 12.28 0.42 -3.36
C SER A 34 13.06 -0.82 -2.93
N THR A 35 12.65 -1.46 -1.82
CA THR A 35 13.17 -2.78 -1.44
C THR A 35 12.73 -3.86 -2.44
N PRO A 36 13.37 -5.05 -2.47
CA PRO A 36 12.93 -6.15 -3.33
C PRO A 36 11.45 -6.52 -3.13
N GLU A 37 10.96 -6.51 -1.89
CA GLU A 37 9.56 -6.79 -1.56
C GLU A 37 8.63 -5.71 -2.13
N GLN A 38 9.03 -4.44 -2.04
CA GLN A 38 8.29 -3.32 -2.60
C GLN A 38 8.25 -3.39 -4.14
N ILE A 39 9.35 -3.77 -4.79
CA ILE A 39 9.38 -4.00 -6.25
C ILE A 39 8.45 -5.15 -6.63
N ALA A 40 8.40 -6.23 -5.86
CA ALA A 40 7.48 -7.34 -6.09
C ALA A 40 5.99 -6.90 -5.93
N GLN A 41 5.71 -6.02 -4.97
CA GLN A 41 4.40 -5.37 -4.85
C GLN A 41 4.11 -4.46 -6.04
N GLY A 42 5.09 -3.67 -6.50
CA GLY A 42 5.01 -2.85 -7.72
C GLY A 42 4.63 -3.67 -8.95
N LYS A 43 5.26 -4.82 -9.16
CA LYS A 43 4.88 -5.78 -10.21
C LYS A 43 3.42 -6.20 -10.10
N THR A 44 3.00 -6.62 -8.91
CA THR A 44 1.63 -7.07 -8.65
C THR A 44 0.62 -5.96 -8.94
N ILE A 45 0.92 -4.72 -8.54
CA ILE A 45 0.06 -3.56 -8.82
C ILE A 45 0.01 -3.30 -10.32
N PHE A 46 1.16 -3.32 -11.01
CA PHE A 46 1.24 -3.10 -12.44
C PHE A 46 0.36 -4.08 -13.24
N GLU A 47 0.52 -5.38 -12.99
CA GLU A 47 -0.21 -6.43 -13.70
C GLU A 47 -1.71 -6.39 -13.44
N ASN A 48 -2.12 -6.03 -12.22
CA ASN A 48 -3.53 -6.04 -11.82
C ASN A 48 -4.26 -4.71 -12.07
N SER A 49 -3.54 -3.58 -12.10
CA SER A 49 -4.15 -2.24 -12.15
C SER A 49 -3.99 -1.57 -13.51
N CYS A 50 -2.82 -1.67 -14.13
CA CYS A 50 -2.49 -0.88 -15.32
C CYS A 50 -3.16 -1.40 -16.60
N GLY A 51 -3.61 -2.66 -16.62
CA GLY A 51 -4.37 -3.26 -17.71
C GLY A 51 -5.89 -3.09 -17.63
N ARG A 52 -6.41 -2.40 -16.60
CA ARG A 52 -7.86 -2.33 -16.35
C ARG A 52 -8.62 -1.36 -17.26
N CYS A 53 -7.96 -0.30 -17.71
CA CYS A 53 -8.59 0.78 -18.50
C CYS A 53 -8.14 0.77 -19.96
N HIS A 54 -6.99 0.20 -20.27
CA HIS A 54 -6.42 0.05 -21.61
C HIS A 54 -5.48 -1.16 -21.61
N LYS A 55 -4.89 -1.49 -22.77
CA LYS A 55 -3.90 -2.57 -22.86
C LYS A 55 -2.75 -2.33 -21.88
N LEU A 56 -2.35 -3.39 -21.16
CA LEU A 56 -1.19 -3.36 -20.28
C LEU A 56 0.06 -3.10 -21.13
N PRO A 57 0.81 -2.00 -20.88
CA PRO A 57 2.04 -1.72 -21.62
C PRO A 57 3.12 -2.76 -21.31
N ASP A 58 4.03 -2.96 -22.26
CA ASP A 58 5.24 -3.76 -22.03
C ASP A 58 6.24 -2.89 -21.23
N PRO A 59 6.72 -3.31 -20.05
CA PRO A 59 7.72 -2.56 -19.28
C PRO A 59 8.96 -2.14 -20.09
N THR A 60 9.35 -2.95 -21.09
CA THR A 60 10.54 -2.74 -21.92
C THR A 60 10.31 -1.78 -23.10
N SER A 61 9.07 -1.38 -23.39
CA SER A 61 8.75 -0.54 -24.55
C SER A 61 9.06 0.94 -24.37
N HIS A 62 9.49 1.37 -23.19
CA HIS A 62 9.77 2.76 -22.86
C HIS A 62 11.06 2.89 -22.05
N SER A 63 11.77 4.00 -22.23
CA SER A 63 12.92 4.35 -21.38
C SER A 63 12.46 4.75 -19.98
N SER A 64 13.37 4.71 -19.00
CA SER A 64 13.09 5.16 -17.63
C SER A 64 12.58 6.61 -17.59
N VAL A 65 13.13 7.50 -18.41
CA VAL A 65 12.71 8.90 -18.51
C VAL A 65 11.28 9.02 -19.07
N GLN A 66 10.91 8.20 -20.06
CA GLN A 66 9.55 8.17 -20.60
C GLN A 66 8.55 7.66 -19.56
N TRP A 67 8.94 6.64 -18.78
CA TRP A 67 8.11 6.09 -17.71
C TRP A 67 7.74 7.12 -16.64
N VAL A 68 8.59 8.12 -16.35
CA VAL A 68 8.25 9.21 -15.41
C VAL A 68 6.97 9.94 -15.86
N GLY A 69 6.91 10.35 -17.13
CA GLY A 69 5.73 11.03 -17.68
C GLY A 69 4.49 10.14 -17.72
N ILE A 70 4.66 8.87 -18.09
CA ILE A 70 3.57 7.89 -18.13
C ILE A 70 2.99 7.68 -16.73
N MET A 71 3.83 7.40 -15.74
CA MET A 71 3.40 7.14 -14.38
C MET A 71 2.76 8.37 -13.74
N ASN A 72 3.29 9.57 -13.97
CA ASN A 72 2.63 10.82 -13.54
C ASN A 72 1.23 11.00 -14.11
N SER A 73 0.97 10.54 -15.34
CA SER A 73 -0.35 10.61 -15.97
C SER A 73 -1.30 9.50 -15.48
N MET A 74 -0.76 8.30 -15.25
CA MET A 74 -1.57 7.10 -15.03
C MET A 74 -1.79 6.78 -13.55
N ALA A 75 -0.84 7.05 -12.66
CA ALA A 75 -0.97 6.77 -11.23
C ALA A 75 -2.23 7.42 -10.62
N PRO A 76 -2.58 8.70 -10.90
CA PRO A 76 -3.82 9.29 -10.38
C PRO A 76 -5.08 8.65 -10.98
N LYS A 77 -5.04 8.28 -12.28
CA LYS A 77 -6.17 7.64 -12.97
C LYS A 77 -6.42 6.22 -12.47
N ALA A 78 -5.34 5.50 -12.15
CA ALA A 78 -5.36 4.18 -11.53
C ALA A 78 -5.60 4.23 -10.01
N LYS A 79 -5.69 5.43 -9.42
CA LYS A 79 -5.89 5.67 -7.98
C LYS A 79 -4.79 5.04 -7.10
N LEU A 80 -3.55 5.09 -7.58
CA LEU A 80 -2.40 4.66 -6.79
C LEU A 80 -2.08 5.68 -5.71
N THR A 81 -1.62 5.20 -4.55
CA THR A 81 -0.94 6.05 -3.56
C THR A 81 0.45 6.44 -4.05
N ASP A 82 1.08 7.43 -3.41
CA ASP A 82 2.45 7.87 -3.76
C ASP A 82 3.47 6.72 -3.62
N GLU A 83 3.31 5.89 -2.59
CA GLU A 83 4.14 4.70 -2.36
C GLU A 83 3.96 3.67 -3.49
N GLN A 84 2.70 3.38 -3.84
CA GLN A 84 2.39 2.45 -4.93
C GLN A 84 2.88 2.95 -6.28
N HIS A 85 2.77 4.26 -6.52
CA HIS A 85 3.35 4.90 -7.70
C HIS A 85 4.86 4.65 -7.77
N GLN A 86 5.59 4.92 -6.69
CA GLN A 86 7.04 4.70 -6.67
C GLN A 86 7.40 3.21 -6.89
N TRP A 87 6.70 2.29 -6.22
CA TRP A 87 6.97 0.86 -6.36
C TRP A 87 6.71 0.33 -7.78
N VAL A 88 5.63 0.80 -8.41
CA VAL A 88 5.34 0.46 -9.81
C VAL A 88 6.38 1.06 -10.74
N TYR A 89 6.79 2.32 -10.54
CA TYR A 89 7.84 2.95 -11.33
C TYR A 89 9.16 2.17 -11.21
N ASP A 90 9.60 1.86 -10.00
CA ASP A 90 10.84 1.12 -9.75
C ASP A 90 10.78 -0.28 -10.37
N TYR A 91 9.62 -0.94 -10.32
CA TYR A 91 9.40 -2.20 -11.03
C TYR A 91 9.60 -2.03 -12.54
N VAL A 92 8.86 -1.15 -13.20
CA VAL A 92 8.87 -1.08 -14.67
C VAL A 92 10.25 -0.69 -15.22
N VAL A 93 11.02 0.14 -14.50
CA VAL A 93 12.38 0.53 -14.93
C VAL A 93 13.47 -0.48 -14.53
N SER A 94 13.15 -1.45 -13.67
CA SER A 94 14.06 -2.55 -13.32
C SER A 94 14.08 -3.66 -14.36
N VAL A 95 12.99 -3.84 -15.12
CA VAL A 95 12.86 -4.83 -16.18
C VAL A 95 13.73 -4.39 -17.38
N LYS A 96 14.55 -5.30 -17.91
CA LYS A 96 15.38 -5.11 -19.10
C LYS A 96 15.20 -6.27 -20.06
#